data_AF-A0A8T0D551-F1
#
_entry.id   AF-A0A8T0D551-F1
#
_cell.length_a   1.000
_cell.length_b   1.000
_cell.length_c   1.000
_cell.angle_alpha   90.00
_cell.angle_beta   90.00
_cell.angle_gamma   90.00
#
_symmetry.space_group_name_H-M   'P 1'
#
loop_
_entity.id
_entity.type
_entity.pdbx_description
1 polymer ?
#
loop_
_entity_poly.entity_id
_entity_poly.type
_entity_poly.pdbx_seq_one_letter_code
_entity_poly.pdbx_strand_id
1 'polypeptide(L)'
;SGLDDVYRFPLLTGQCVERLNRILDQIDEHGFLRSRPNTMNHAGLLLSEVPGSQSKVIDSEPVDCGGAEIDLMTSLFGCGMRWILDGIFPDFRNRLDSYRVFTVEYSNPTSDTEKDFDLPAHYDNSEITLNLCLRVSPAVAGNGGELFFRHAAGLSINEGTPGEQLDSLLLDHRPGWVVIHRGSHVHGVLPFRSSQACSRRSLIVWLRSSSHRAKLCPRCFSTPQLVPTKVWYRGEFVDCNKLPPEALNNGGFVRVGFGDGFLLPRTTEFCSTI
;
A
#
# COMPACT_ATOMS: atom_id res chain seq x y z
N SER A 1 5.58 22.05 -9.10
CA SER A 1 4.77 21.42 -10.15
C SER A 1 3.92 20.33 -9.49
N GLY A 2 2.70 20.04 -9.93
CA GLY A 2 1.86 19.00 -9.31
C GLY A 2 2.30 17.55 -9.57
N LEU A 3 3.48 17.35 -10.15
CA LEU A 3 4.14 16.08 -10.45
C LEU A 3 5.51 15.96 -9.76
N ASP A 4 5.91 16.97 -8.98
CA ASP A 4 7.05 16.85 -8.06
C ASP A 4 6.73 15.76 -7.02
N ASP A 5 7.74 15.21 -6.35
CA ASP A 5 7.57 14.14 -5.35
C ASP A 5 7.04 12.79 -5.90
N VAL A 6 7.36 12.47 -7.15
CA VAL A 6 7.26 11.11 -7.72
C VAL A 6 8.67 10.56 -7.96
N TYR A 7 9.06 9.56 -7.17
CA TYR A 7 10.40 8.96 -7.19
C TYR A 7 10.32 7.52 -7.70
N ARG A 8 11.36 7.07 -8.43
CA ARG A 8 11.43 5.69 -8.93
C ARG A 8 12.86 5.16 -8.89
N PHE A 9 13.05 3.96 -8.36
CA PHE A 9 14.35 3.30 -8.30
C PHE A 9 14.23 1.76 -8.20
N PRO A 10 15.28 0.98 -8.54
CA PRO A 10 15.27 -0.47 -8.35
C PRO A 10 15.36 -0.81 -6.86
N LEU A 11 14.48 -1.70 -6.39
CA LEU A 11 14.43 -2.14 -4.99
C LEU A 11 14.77 -3.63 -4.84
N LEU A 12 14.23 -4.48 -5.72
CA LEU A 12 14.44 -5.93 -5.68
C LEU A 12 15.15 -6.42 -6.95
N THR A 13 15.99 -7.44 -6.78
CA THR A 13 16.59 -8.17 -7.90
C THR A 13 15.54 -9.05 -8.58
N GLY A 14 15.76 -9.42 -9.85
CA GLY A 14 14.85 -10.30 -10.58
C GLY A 14 14.61 -11.64 -9.88
N GLN A 15 15.65 -12.24 -9.28
CA GLN A 15 15.50 -13.50 -8.54
C GLN A 15 14.63 -13.33 -7.27
N CYS A 16 14.75 -12.19 -6.57
CA CYS A 16 13.90 -11.90 -5.42
C CYS A 16 12.43 -11.75 -5.85
N VAL A 17 12.19 -11.02 -6.94
CA VAL A 17 10.86 -10.82 -7.52
C VAL A 17 10.22 -12.15 -7.95
N GLU A 18 11.00 -13.04 -8.58
CA GLU A 18 10.51 -14.36 -9.00
C GLU A 18 10.13 -15.23 -7.78
N ARG A 19 10.98 -15.26 -6.75
CA ARG A 19 10.68 -16.02 -5.52
C ARG A 19 9.47 -15.47 -4.79
N LEU A 20 9.35 -14.14 -4.68
CA LEU A 20 8.21 -13.50 -4.04
C LEU A 20 6.91 -13.78 -4.80
N ASN A 21 6.93 -13.70 -6.12
CA ASN A 21 5.76 -14.07 -6.94
C ASN A 21 5.35 -15.53 -6.72
N ARG A 22 6.30 -16.47 -6.66
CA ARG A 22 6.01 -17.88 -6.41
C ARG A 22 5.31 -18.09 -5.06
N ILE A 23 5.77 -17.41 -4.02
CA ILE A 23 5.14 -17.48 -2.68
C ILE A 23 3.72 -16.92 -2.73
N LEU A 24 3.53 -15.78 -3.39
CA LEU A 24 2.20 -15.15 -3.53
C LEU A 24 1.24 -16.02 -4.35
N ASP A 25 1.72 -16.64 -5.45
CA ASP A 25 0.92 -17.57 -6.25
C ASP A 25 0.50 -18.78 -5.40
N GLN A 26 1.41 -19.34 -4.59
CA GLN A 26 1.09 -20.45 -3.68
C GLN A 26 0.03 -20.04 -2.66
N ILE A 27 0.13 -18.85 -2.06
CA ILE A 27 -0.87 -18.36 -1.09
C ILE A 27 -2.25 -18.24 -1.75
N ASP A 28 -2.31 -17.69 -2.96
CA ASP A 28 -3.55 -17.49 -3.71
C ASP A 28 -4.21 -18.82 -4.10
N GLU A 29 -3.42 -19.80 -4.56
CA GLU A 29 -3.89 -21.16 -4.91
C GLU A 29 -4.55 -21.89 -3.72
N HIS A 30 -4.10 -21.60 -2.49
CA HIS A 30 -4.67 -22.23 -1.29
C HIS A 30 -5.99 -21.57 -0.83
N GLY A 31 -6.38 -20.43 -1.40
CA GLY A 31 -7.73 -19.85 -1.26
C GLY A 31 -8.12 -19.40 0.15
N PHE A 32 -7.17 -19.23 1.05
CA PHE A 32 -7.44 -18.88 2.45
C PHE A 32 -7.83 -17.40 2.66
N LEU A 33 -7.54 -16.53 1.69
CA LEU A 33 -7.69 -15.08 1.82
C LEU A 33 -8.95 -14.59 1.12
N ARG A 34 -9.75 -13.79 1.83
CA ARG A 34 -11.13 -13.44 1.41
C ARG A 34 -11.37 -11.95 1.28
N SER A 35 -10.50 -11.10 1.79
CA SER A 35 -10.73 -9.66 1.78
C SER A 35 -10.19 -9.01 0.51
N ARG A 36 -10.96 -8.04 -0.01
CA ARG A 36 -10.48 -7.20 -1.10
C ARG A 36 -9.26 -6.38 -0.66
N PRO A 37 -8.22 -6.24 -1.50
CA PRO A 37 -7.02 -5.48 -1.14
C PRO A 37 -7.31 -3.99 -0.92
N ASN A 38 -8.28 -3.41 -1.63
CA ASN A 38 -8.82 -2.07 -1.38
C ASN A 38 -10.22 -1.92 -2.01
N THR A 39 -10.81 -0.71 -1.97
CA THR A 39 -12.17 -0.45 -2.50
C THR A 39 -12.27 -0.45 -4.02
N MET A 40 -11.16 -0.30 -4.74
CA MET A 40 -11.08 -0.24 -6.20
C MET A 40 -10.58 -1.54 -6.84
N ASN A 41 -9.98 -2.44 -6.04
CA ASN A 41 -9.39 -3.67 -6.55
C ASN A 41 -10.12 -4.91 -6.03
N HIS A 42 -10.48 -5.79 -6.96
CA HIS A 42 -11.13 -7.06 -6.71
C HIS A 42 -10.13 -8.20 -6.52
N ALA A 43 -8.95 -8.12 -7.14
CA ALA A 43 -7.94 -9.17 -7.10
C ALA A 43 -6.64 -8.72 -6.42
N GLY A 44 -6.14 -9.57 -5.52
CA GLY A 44 -4.92 -9.35 -4.75
C GLY A 44 -5.06 -9.80 -3.30
N LEU A 45 -3.97 -9.74 -2.56
CA LEU A 45 -3.83 -10.27 -1.21
C LEU A 45 -3.60 -9.14 -0.22
N LEU A 46 -4.31 -9.15 0.90
CA LEU A 46 -3.98 -8.30 2.04
C LEU A 46 -2.93 -9.03 2.90
N LEU A 47 -1.73 -8.46 3.01
CA LEU A 47 -0.63 -9.18 3.68
C LEU A 47 -0.88 -9.39 5.18
N SER A 48 -1.76 -8.58 5.79
CA SER A 48 -2.24 -8.76 7.18
C SER A 48 -3.06 -10.01 7.41
N GLU A 49 -3.51 -10.66 6.34
CA GLU A 49 -4.19 -11.94 6.43
C GLU A 49 -3.24 -13.13 6.18
N VAL A 50 -2.02 -12.86 5.68
CA VAL A 50 -0.99 -13.87 5.48
C VAL A 50 -0.25 -14.07 6.80
N PRO A 51 -0.14 -15.29 7.34
CA PRO A 51 0.67 -15.55 8.52
C PRO A 51 2.13 -15.15 8.30
N GLY A 52 2.69 -14.36 9.21
CA GLY A 52 4.09 -13.97 9.23
C GLY A 52 4.92 -14.84 10.17
N SER A 53 6.20 -14.50 10.31
CA SER A 53 7.21 -15.25 11.06
C SER A 53 6.93 -15.34 12.56
N GLN A 54 6.15 -14.39 13.08
CA GLN A 54 5.74 -14.34 14.49
C GLN A 54 4.38 -15.00 14.72
N SER A 55 3.70 -15.49 13.67
CA SER A 55 2.45 -16.22 13.84
C SER A 55 2.68 -17.53 14.58
N LYS A 56 1.92 -17.76 15.65
CA LYS A 56 1.96 -19.03 16.41
C LYS A 56 0.70 -19.82 16.14
N VAL A 57 0.84 -21.11 15.86
CA VAL A 57 -0.30 -22.03 15.93
C VAL A 57 -0.41 -22.48 17.38
N ILE A 58 -1.44 -22.04 18.10
CA ILE A 58 -1.77 -22.59 19.42
C ILE A 58 -3.04 -23.41 19.29
N ASP A 59 -2.97 -24.65 19.77
CA ASP A 59 -4.01 -25.67 19.75
C ASP A 59 -5.38 -25.09 20.17
N SER A 60 -6.24 -24.81 19.18
CA SER A 60 -7.67 -24.46 19.26
C SER A 60 -8.10 -23.04 19.68
N GLU A 61 -7.17 -22.10 19.86
CA GLU A 61 -7.49 -20.66 20.04
C GLU A 61 -6.77 -19.85 18.96
N PRO A 62 -7.40 -18.83 18.33
CA PRO A 62 -6.70 -17.98 17.37
C PRO A 62 -5.66 -17.12 18.11
N VAL A 63 -4.39 -17.53 18.09
CA VAL A 63 -3.30 -16.78 18.75
C VAL A 63 -2.28 -16.27 17.73
N ASP A 64 -1.87 -15.02 17.93
CA ASP A 64 -0.73 -14.29 17.34
C ASP A 64 -0.82 -13.94 15.83
N CYS A 65 -1.36 -12.74 15.58
CA CYS A 65 -1.55 -12.10 14.28
C CYS A 65 -0.34 -11.23 13.88
N GLY A 66 0.86 -11.79 13.85
CA GLY A 66 1.97 -11.18 13.13
C GLY A 66 1.77 -11.42 11.63
N GLY A 67 1.03 -10.58 10.91
CA GLY A 67 0.86 -10.76 9.46
C GLY A 67 2.18 -10.56 8.70
N ALA A 68 2.30 -11.12 7.50
CA ALA A 68 3.51 -11.05 6.68
C ALA A 68 3.93 -9.60 6.34
N GLU A 69 3.02 -8.64 6.44
CA GLU A 69 3.31 -7.20 6.35
C GLU A 69 4.20 -6.70 7.48
N ILE A 70 4.12 -7.28 8.69
CA ILE A 70 5.01 -6.89 9.80
C ILE A 70 6.44 -7.28 9.47
N ASP A 71 6.66 -8.52 8.99
CA ASP A 71 7.98 -8.98 8.59
C ASP A 71 8.56 -8.12 7.46
N LEU A 72 7.72 -7.83 6.46
CA LEU A 72 8.11 -7.00 5.32
C LEU A 72 8.48 -5.59 5.78
N MET A 73 7.62 -4.93 6.56
CA MET A 73 7.85 -3.55 6.98
C MET A 73 9.04 -3.42 7.93
N THR A 74 9.20 -4.38 8.84
CA THR A 74 10.39 -4.45 9.71
C THR A 74 11.66 -4.58 8.87
N SER A 75 11.64 -5.44 7.85
CA SER A 75 12.79 -5.63 6.95
C SER A 75 13.07 -4.38 6.11
N LEU A 76 12.04 -3.74 5.54
CA LEU A 76 12.18 -2.51 4.73
C LEU A 76 12.72 -1.35 5.56
N PHE A 77 12.20 -1.15 6.77
CA PHE A 77 12.69 -0.08 7.63
C PHE A 77 14.08 -0.38 8.20
N GLY A 78 14.33 -1.63 8.59
CA GLY A 78 15.65 -2.08 9.04
C GLY A 78 16.75 -1.96 7.98
N CYS A 79 16.41 -2.04 6.68
CA CYS A 79 17.36 -1.83 5.59
C CYS A 79 17.49 -0.37 5.11
N GLY A 80 16.87 0.59 5.82
CA GLY A 80 17.07 2.02 5.60
C GLY A 80 15.99 2.70 4.76
N MET A 81 14.90 2.04 4.37
CA MET A 81 13.79 2.69 3.65
C MET A 81 13.24 3.91 4.42
N ARG A 82 13.23 3.84 5.76
CA ARG A 82 12.81 4.97 6.59
C ARG A 82 13.65 6.23 6.35
N TRP A 83 14.97 6.08 6.23
CA TRP A 83 15.89 7.18 5.96
C TRP A 83 15.65 7.79 4.58
N ILE A 84 15.38 6.96 3.58
CA ILE A 84 15.04 7.42 2.24
C ILE A 84 13.76 8.26 2.28
N LEU A 85 12.71 7.75 2.93
CA LEU A 85 11.42 8.44 3.06
C LEU A 85 11.55 9.77 3.81
N ASP A 86 12.28 9.80 4.93
CA ASP A 86 12.53 11.02 5.72
C ASP A 86 13.37 12.08 4.98
N GLY A 87 14.13 11.65 3.97
CA GLY A 87 14.93 12.51 3.09
C GLY A 87 14.11 13.11 1.95
N ILE A 88 13.33 12.29 1.26
CA ILE A 88 12.55 12.71 0.08
C ILE A 88 11.18 13.32 0.45
N PHE A 89 10.64 13.02 1.64
CA PHE A 89 9.39 13.60 2.18
C PHE A 89 9.62 14.20 3.58
N PRO A 90 10.35 15.32 3.69
CA PRO A 90 10.75 15.89 4.99
C PRO A 90 9.58 16.33 5.87
N ASP A 91 8.42 16.65 5.27
CA ASP A 91 7.20 17.05 5.99
C ASP A 91 6.52 15.88 6.73
N PHE A 92 6.81 14.64 6.33
CA PHE A 92 6.38 13.42 7.02
C PHE A 92 7.48 12.76 7.85
N ARG A 93 8.65 13.40 7.98
CA ARG A 93 9.78 12.87 8.75
C ARG A 93 9.34 12.47 10.15
N ASN A 94 9.62 11.23 10.52
CA ASN A 94 9.26 10.66 11.83
C ASN A 94 7.75 10.68 12.16
N ARG A 95 6.88 10.96 11.19
CA ARG A 95 5.43 11.12 11.37
C ARG A 95 4.62 10.01 10.71
N LEU A 96 5.24 9.15 9.91
CA LEU A 96 4.59 7.96 9.35
C LEU A 96 4.51 6.91 10.46
N ASP A 97 3.31 6.66 10.93
CA ASP A 97 3.01 5.94 12.18
C ASP A 97 2.13 4.70 11.97
N SER A 98 1.62 4.51 10.76
CA SER A 98 0.77 3.40 10.36
C SER A 98 0.95 3.07 8.88
N TYR A 99 0.63 1.83 8.51
CA TYR A 99 0.74 1.36 7.13
C TYR A 99 -0.28 0.29 6.80
N ARG A 100 -0.59 0.15 5.50
CA ARG A 100 -1.34 -0.98 4.94
C ARG A 100 -0.54 -1.58 3.78
N VAL A 101 -0.39 -2.90 3.75
CA VAL A 101 0.33 -3.60 2.68
C VAL A 101 -0.58 -4.61 2.00
N PHE A 102 -0.64 -4.54 0.67
CA PHE A 102 -1.47 -5.43 -0.14
C PHE A 102 -0.90 -5.60 -1.54
N THR A 103 -1.24 -6.70 -2.22
CA THR A 103 -1.02 -6.83 -3.65
C THR A 103 -2.25 -6.39 -4.43
N VAL A 104 -2.03 -5.95 -5.66
CA VAL A 104 -3.08 -5.72 -6.66
C VAL A 104 -2.73 -6.47 -7.92
N GLU A 105 -3.72 -7.12 -8.52
CA GLU A 105 -3.55 -7.94 -9.71
C GLU A 105 -4.51 -7.53 -10.81
N TYR A 106 -3.95 -7.31 -11.99
CA TYR A 106 -4.70 -7.00 -13.20
C TYR A 106 -4.40 -8.09 -14.20
N SER A 107 -5.43 -8.63 -14.85
CA SER A 107 -5.22 -9.49 -16.00
C SER A 107 -6.37 -9.34 -16.97
N ASN A 108 -6.06 -9.28 -18.27
CA ASN A 108 -7.09 -9.28 -19.29
C ASN A 108 -7.80 -10.65 -19.30
N PRO A 109 -9.13 -10.74 -19.14
CA PRO A 109 -9.79 -12.03 -19.22
C PRO A 109 -9.70 -12.60 -20.63
N THR A 110 -9.30 -13.86 -20.76
CA THR A 110 -9.63 -14.70 -21.94
C THR A 110 -11.05 -15.27 -21.85
N SER A 111 -11.76 -15.06 -20.73
CA SER A 111 -13.15 -15.46 -20.49
C SER A 111 -13.76 -14.74 -19.27
N ASP A 112 -15.10 -14.59 -19.29
CA ASP A 112 -16.09 -13.94 -18.39
C ASP A 112 -15.84 -13.80 -16.87
N THR A 113 -14.63 -13.47 -16.43
CA THR A 113 -14.35 -13.07 -15.05
C THR A 113 -13.99 -11.59 -15.04
N GLU A 114 -14.82 -10.77 -14.39
CA GLU A 114 -14.55 -9.36 -14.09
C GLU A 114 -13.28 -9.25 -13.24
N LYS A 115 -12.11 -9.35 -13.88
CA LYS A 115 -10.84 -8.99 -13.27
C LYS A 115 -10.57 -7.53 -13.57
N ASP A 116 -9.99 -6.82 -12.59
CA ASP A 116 -9.61 -5.43 -12.72
C ASP A 116 -8.74 -5.28 -13.98
N PHE A 117 -9.31 -4.72 -15.05
CA PHE A 117 -8.58 -4.53 -16.31
C PHE A 117 -7.93 -3.15 -16.33
N ASP A 118 -8.64 -2.16 -15.79
CA ASP A 118 -8.22 -0.77 -15.70
C ASP A 118 -8.37 -0.27 -14.26
N LEU A 119 -7.39 0.50 -13.78
CA LEU A 119 -7.54 1.28 -12.57
C LEU A 119 -7.74 2.74 -12.98
N PRO A 120 -8.97 3.28 -12.93
CA PRO A 120 -9.23 4.66 -13.30
C PRO A 120 -8.43 5.63 -12.42
N ALA A 121 -8.31 6.87 -12.87
CA ALA A 121 -7.61 7.89 -12.12
C ALA A 121 -8.21 8.04 -10.70
N HIS A 122 -7.35 8.05 -9.68
CA HIS A 122 -7.76 8.08 -8.28
C HIS A 122 -6.68 8.70 -7.39
N TYR A 123 -7.02 8.81 -6.10
CA TYR A 123 -6.11 9.14 -5.01
C TYR A 123 -5.95 7.94 -4.10
N ASP A 124 -4.81 7.82 -3.44
CA ASP A 124 -4.62 6.80 -2.42
C ASP A 124 -5.07 7.27 -1.04
N ASN A 125 -5.54 6.31 -0.23
CA ASN A 125 -5.84 6.53 1.18
C ASN A 125 -4.55 6.51 2.03
N SER A 126 -3.54 7.28 1.64
CA SER A 126 -2.20 7.35 2.23
C SER A 126 -1.66 8.78 2.23
N GLU A 127 -0.59 9.03 2.99
CA GLU A 127 0.24 10.23 2.85
C GLU A 127 1.34 9.98 1.80
N ILE A 128 1.93 8.78 1.85
CA ILE A 128 2.91 8.30 0.87
C ILE A 128 2.51 6.89 0.43
N THR A 129 2.60 6.61 -0.86
CA THR A 129 2.43 5.27 -1.43
C THR A 129 3.75 4.77 -1.98
N LEU A 130 4.11 3.52 -1.66
CA LEU A 130 5.12 2.74 -2.38
C LEU A 130 4.39 1.74 -3.26
N ASN A 131 4.73 1.71 -4.54
CA ASN A 131 4.18 0.81 -5.53
C ASN A 131 5.34 0.01 -6.13
N LEU A 132 5.52 -1.23 -5.71
CA LEU A 132 6.57 -2.12 -6.19
C LEU A 132 6.01 -3.05 -7.25
N CYS A 133 6.55 -2.97 -8.47
CA CYS A 133 6.16 -3.87 -9.54
C CYS A 133 6.71 -5.28 -9.27
N LEU A 134 5.84 -6.28 -9.25
CA LEU A 134 6.24 -7.69 -9.11
C LEU A 134 6.15 -8.45 -10.43
N ARG A 135 5.16 -8.15 -11.27
CA ARG A 135 4.95 -8.85 -12.54
C ARG A 135 4.37 -7.90 -13.56
N VAL A 136 4.87 -7.98 -14.79
CA VAL A 136 4.24 -7.45 -16.00
C VAL A 136 4.49 -8.48 -17.09
N SER A 137 3.43 -8.95 -17.74
CA SER A 137 3.50 -9.92 -18.84
C SER A 137 2.46 -9.57 -19.90
N PRO A 138 2.81 -9.52 -21.20
CA PRO A 138 4.17 -9.50 -21.70
C PRO A 138 4.87 -8.18 -21.31
N ALA A 139 6.15 -8.24 -20.96
CA ALA A 139 6.93 -7.06 -20.57
C ALA A 139 7.41 -6.25 -21.79
N VAL A 140 6.45 -5.70 -22.54
CA VAL A 140 6.69 -4.90 -23.75
C VAL A 140 6.36 -3.44 -23.46
N ALA A 141 7.34 -2.55 -23.62
CA ALA A 141 7.15 -1.11 -23.43
C ALA A 141 6.10 -0.57 -24.42
N GLY A 142 5.20 0.29 -23.94
CA GLY A 142 4.11 0.86 -24.75
C GLY A 142 2.92 -0.07 -24.94
N ASN A 143 2.92 -1.27 -24.35
CA ASN A 143 1.82 -2.22 -24.44
C ASN A 143 0.71 -1.97 -23.38
N GLY A 144 0.85 -0.94 -22.55
CA GLY A 144 -0.04 -0.70 -21.40
C GLY A 144 0.53 -1.24 -20.09
N GLY A 145 -0.13 -0.92 -18.99
CA GLY A 145 0.34 -1.22 -17.63
C GLY A 145 1.30 -0.18 -17.03
N GLU A 146 1.65 0.86 -17.80
CA GLU A 146 2.39 2.03 -17.31
C GLU A 146 1.56 2.81 -16.28
N LEU A 147 2.24 3.43 -15.33
CA LEU A 147 1.63 4.33 -14.36
C LEU A 147 1.55 5.74 -14.96
N PHE A 148 0.39 6.39 -14.86
CA PHE A 148 0.27 7.80 -15.18
C PHE A 148 -0.01 8.61 -13.92
N PHE A 149 0.54 9.82 -13.84
CA PHE A 149 0.26 10.83 -12.83
C PHE A 149 -0.21 12.10 -13.54
N ARG A 150 -1.20 12.81 -12.99
CA ARG A 150 -1.73 14.05 -13.57
C ARG A 150 -1.99 15.10 -12.50
N HIS A 151 -1.99 16.36 -12.91
CA HIS A 151 -2.36 17.45 -12.02
C HIS A 151 -3.85 17.36 -11.62
N ALA A 152 -4.17 17.69 -10.38
CA ALA A 152 -5.55 17.69 -9.87
C ALA A 152 -6.38 18.94 -10.29
N ALA A 153 -5.86 19.81 -11.17
CA ALA A 153 -6.45 21.13 -11.37
C ALA A 153 -7.63 21.10 -12.33
N GLY A 154 -8.82 21.37 -11.81
CA GLY A 154 -9.98 21.92 -12.56
C GLY A 154 -10.70 20.98 -13.53
N LEU A 155 -10.13 19.82 -13.86
CA LEU A 155 -10.78 18.77 -14.65
C LEU A 155 -11.37 17.71 -13.72
N SER A 156 -12.51 17.13 -14.11
CA SER A 156 -12.97 15.88 -13.47
C SER A 156 -11.82 14.86 -13.52
N ILE A 157 -11.66 14.06 -12.47
CA ILE A 157 -10.58 13.05 -12.37
C ILE A 157 -10.56 12.13 -13.61
N ASN A 158 -11.72 11.97 -14.27
CA ASN A 158 -11.93 11.14 -15.45
C ASN A 158 -11.88 11.89 -16.79
N GLU A 159 -11.64 13.21 -16.81
CA GLU A 159 -11.60 13.98 -18.06
C GLU A 159 -10.22 13.94 -18.74
N GLY A 160 -10.24 13.52 -20.01
CA GLY A 160 -9.11 13.51 -20.94
C GLY A 160 -8.30 12.20 -21.00
N THR A 161 -7.69 11.96 -22.16
CA THR A 161 -6.87 10.76 -22.43
C THR A 161 -5.57 10.81 -21.62
N PRO A 162 -5.28 9.81 -20.77
CA PRO A 162 -4.01 9.76 -20.05
C PRO A 162 -2.83 9.66 -21.04
N GLY A 163 -1.79 10.49 -20.84
CA GLY A 163 -0.57 10.51 -21.68
C GLY A 163 -0.61 11.45 -22.89
N GLU A 164 -1.79 12.00 -23.25
CA GLU A 164 -1.92 13.03 -24.30
C GLU A 164 -1.97 14.46 -23.71
N GLN A 165 -2.19 14.59 -22.40
CA GLN A 165 -2.19 15.87 -21.69
C GLN A 165 -0.76 16.32 -21.37
N LEU A 166 -0.44 17.58 -21.71
CA LEU A 166 0.88 18.20 -21.47
C LEU A 166 1.34 18.12 -20.00
N ASP A 167 0.39 18.03 -19.06
CA ASP A 167 0.63 18.02 -17.60
C ASP A 167 0.52 16.62 -16.98
N SER A 168 0.88 15.56 -17.74
CA SER A 168 0.89 14.18 -17.25
C SER A 168 2.30 13.56 -17.28
N LEU A 169 2.66 12.86 -16.19
CA LEU A 169 3.88 12.05 -16.12
C LEU A 169 3.51 10.59 -16.39
N LEU A 170 4.14 9.99 -17.39
CA LEU A 170 4.01 8.57 -17.71
C LEU A 170 5.27 7.81 -17.30
N LEU A 171 5.09 6.75 -16.52
CA LEU A 171 6.18 5.93 -16.00
C LEU A 171 5.99 4.46 -16.37
N ASP A 172 6.97 3.91 -17.09
CA ASP A 172 7.12 2.46 -17.18
C ASP A 172 7.22 1.86 -15.77
N HIS A 173 6.46 0.81 -15.50
CA HIS A 173 6.57 0.06 -14.25
C HIS A 173 7.17 -1.31 -14.53
N ARG A 174 8.36 -1.58 -13.97
CA ARG A 174 9.19 -2.74 -14.34
C ARG A 174 9.39 -3.64 -13.12
N PRO A 175 9.31 -4.98 -13.25
CA PRO A 175 9.52 -5.89 -12.13
C PRO A 175 10.78 -5.57 -11.31
N GLY A 176 10.62 -5.47 -9.99
CA GLY A 176 11.68 -5.13 -9.03
C GLY A 176 11.90 -3.63 -8.80
N TRP A 177 11.25 -2.76 -9.57
CA TRP A 177 11.30 -1.32 -9.37
C TRP A 177 10.15 -0.85 -8.49
N VAL A 178 10.46 0.10 -7.60
CA VAL A 178 9.48 0.79 -6.78
C VAL A 178 9.26 2.20 -7.32
N VAL A 179 8.00 2.63 -7.34
CA VAL A 179 7.58 4.02 -7.47
C VAL A 179 7.08 4.50 -6.11
N ILE A 180 7.58 5.63 -5.62
CA ILE A 180 7.17 6.25 -4.37
C ILE A 180 6.58 7.62 -4.69
N HIS A 181 5.36 7.89 -4.22
CA HIS A 181 4.68 9.16 -4.48
C HIS A 181 3.77 9.58 -3.32
N ARG A 182 3.33 10.84 -3.35
CA ARG A 182 2.27 11.32 -2.45
C ARG A 182 0.97 10.57 -2.73
N GLY A 183 0.24 10.19 -1.67
CA GLY A 183 -1.10 9.61 -1.83
C GLY A 183 -2.13 10.58 -2.43
N SER A 184 -1.86 11.89 -2.30
CA SER A 184 -2.66 12.97 -2.90
C SER A 184 -2.42 13.20 -4.39
N HIS A 185 -1.50 12.47 -5.04
CA HIS A 185 -1.36 12.56 -6.50
C HIS A 185 -2.47 11.80 -7.20
N VAL A 186 -3.09 12.45 -8.20
CA VAL A 186 -4.03 11.78 -9.10
C VAL A 186 -3.24 10.87 -10.01
N HIS A 187 -3.51 9.57 -9.95
CA HIS A 187 -2.77 8.59 -10.72
C HIS A 187 -3.63 7.39 -11.10
N GLY A 188 -3.12 6.57 -12.01
CA GLY A 188 -3.78 5.34 -12.45
C GLY A 188 -2.85 4.48 -13.29
N VAL A 189 -3.40 3.42 -13.85
CA VAL A 189 -2.68 2.47 -14.72
C VAL A 189 -3.26 2.57 -16.12
N LEU A 190 -2.42 2.65 -17.15
CA LEU A 190 -2.88 2.57 -18.54
C LEU A 190 -3.44 1.17 -18.83
N PRO A 191 -4.57 1.06 -19.57
CA PRO A 191 -5.09 -0.21 -20.05
C PRO A 191 -4.04 -0.94 -20.89
N PHE A 192 -4.05 -2.27 -20.86
CA PHE A 192 -3.29 -3.06 -21.81
C PHE A 192 -3.85 -2.87 -23.23
N ARG A 193 -2.96 -2.63 -24.20
CA ARG A 193 -3.32 -2.39 -25.61
C ARG A 193 -3.42 -3.67 -26.44
N SER A 194 -2.93 -4.79 -25.91
CA SER A 194 -2.87 -6.07 -26.62
C SER A 194 -4.13 -6.92 -26.38
N SER A 195 -4.57 -7.62 -27.43
CA SER A 195 -5.57 -8.70 -27.35
C SER A 195 -5.03 -10.00 -26.74
N GLN A 196 -3.73 -10.06 -26.45
CA GLN A 196 -3.10 -11.20 -25.80
C GLN A 196 -3.34 -11.18 -24.28
N ALA A 197 -3.28 -12.35 -23.66
CA ALA A 197 -3.35 -12.47 -22.20
C ALA A 197 -2.24 -11.64 -21.55
N CYS A 198 -2.65 -10.61 -20.82
CA CYS A 198 -1.74 -9.73 -20.07
C CYS A 198 -1.96 -9.95 -18.57
N SER A 199 -0.88 -9.82 -17.78
CA SER A 199 -0.98 -9.82 -16.33
C SER A 199 0.00 -8.82 -15.69
N ARG A 200 -0.46 -8.16 -14.64
CA ARG A 200 0.32 -7.23 -13.83
C ARG A 200 0.06 -7.50 -12.36
N ARG A 201 1.12 -7.62 -11.58
CA ARG A 201 1.06 -7.68 -10.11
C ARG A 201 1.93 -6.58 -9.52
N SER A 202 1.38 -5.83 -8.59
CA SER A 202 2.14 -4.86 -7.78
C SER A 202 1.93 -5.12 -6.30
N LEU A 203 2.96 -4.88 -5.50
CA LEU A 203 2.88 -4.81 -4.04
C LEU A 203 2.81 -3.34 -3.64
N ILE A 204 1.74 -2.96 -2.97
CA ILE A 204 1.44 -1.60 -2.56
C ILE A 204 1.63 -1.47 -1.05
N VAL A 205 2.34 -0.44 -0.63
CA VAL A 205 2.43 -0.01 0.77
C VAL A 205 1.86 1.40 0.86
N TRP A 206 0.73 1.53 1.54
CA TRP A 206 0.21 2.83 1.95
C TRP A 206 0.81 3.18 3.31
N LEU A 207 1.56 4.27 3.37
CA LEU A 207 2.10 4.83 4.60
C LEU A 207 1.27 6.02 5.02
N ARG A 208 0.96 6.10 6.31
CA ARG A 208 0.06 7.10 6.86
C ARG A 208 0.66 7.85 8.05
N SER A 209 0.22 9.09 8.21
CA SER A 209 0.50 9.94 9.37
C SER A 209 -0.78 10.41 10.02
N SER A 210 -1.08 9.90 11.22
CA SER A 210 -2.23 10.37 12.00
C SER A 210 -2.15 11.87 12.30
N SER A 211 -0.95 12.41 12.53
CA SER A 211 -0.75 13.84 12.81
C SER A 211 -1.12 14.77 11.64
N HIS A 212 -1.00 14.27 10.41
CA HIS A 212 -1.39 15.02 9.22
C HIS A 212 -2.88 14.82 8.93
N ARG A 213 -3.33 13.58 8.98
CA ARG A 213 -4.68 13.17 8.61
C ARG A 213 -5.75 13.66 9.58
N ALA A 214 -5.41 13.94 10.84
CA ALA A 214 -6.33 14.54 11.81
C ALA A 214 -6.74 16.00 11.49
N LYS A 215 -6.20 16.61 10.43
CA LYS A 215 -6.51 18.00 10.04
C LYS A 215 -7.67 18.04 9.06
N LEU A 216 -7.37 18.01 7.76
CA LEU A 216 -8.35 18.06 6.68
C LEU A 216 -8.05 16.93 5.69
N CYS A 217 -9.10 16.33 5.15
CA CYS A 217 -8.99 15.38 4.05
C CYS A 217 -8.38 16.07 2.83
N PRO A 218 -7.28 15.56 2.24
CA PRO A 218 -6.63 16.20 1.10
C PRO A 218 -7.49 16.19 -0.18
N ARG A 219 -8.58 15.41 -0.20
CA ARG A 219 -9.51 15.32 -1.32
C ARG A 219 -10.70 16.28 -1.20
N CYS A 220 -11.39 16.27 -0.06
CA CYS A 220 -12.62 17.04 0.12
C CYS A 220 -12.46 18.27 1.02
N PHE A 221 -11.29 18.46 1.62
CA PHE A 221 -10.98 19.55 2.56
C PHE A 221 -11.89 19.61 3.80
N SER A 222 -12.61 18.53 4.10
CA SER A 222 -13.39 18.36 5.32
C SER A 222 -12.59 17.65 6.40
N THR A 223 -12.90 17.91 7.68
CA THR A 223 -12.37 17.13 8.80
C THR A 223 -12.75 15.66 8.64
N PRO A 224 -11.79 14.72 8.61
CA PRO A 224 -12.10 13.32 8.41
C PRO A 224 -12.70 12.68 9.67
N GLN A 225 -13.59 11.72 9.47
CA GLN A 225 -14.05 10.84 10.55
C GLN A 225 -13.00 9.75 10.78
N LEU A 226 -12.33 9.81 11.93
CA LEU A 226 -11.28 8.87 12.27
C LEU A 226 -11.85 7.69 13.09
N VAL A 227 -11.52 6.47 12.69
CA VAL A 227 -11.81 5.24 13.46
C VAL A 227 -10.54 4.84 14.22
N PRO A 228 -10.62 4.46 15.51
CA PRO A 228 -9.46 3.94 16.23
C PRO A 228 -8.81 2.77 15.50
N THR A 229 -7.50 2.81 15.38
CA THR A 229 -6.69 1.65 15.01
C THR A 229 -6.87 0.55 16.05
N LYS A 230 -7.12 -0.71 15.63
CA LYS A 230 -7.02 -1.85 16.54
C LYS A 230 -5.56 -2.09 16.91
N VAL A 231 -5.24 -2.81 17.97
CA VAL A 231 -3.88 -3.18 18.38
C VAL A 231 -3.92 -4.55 19.03
N TRP A 232 -2.85 -5.32 18.90
CA TRP A 232 -2.75 -6.58 19.63
C TRP A 232 -2.19 -6.32 21.02
N TYR A 233 -2.98 -6.64 22.04
CA TYR A 233 -2.61 -6.45 23.43
C TYR A 233 -3.09 -7.65 24.24
N ARG A 234 -2.16 -8.35 24.90
CA ARG A 234 -2.42 -9.48 25.80
C ARG A 234 -3.34 -10.57 25.21
N GLY A 235 -3.17 -10.90 23.94
CA GLY A 235 -3.90 -11.99 23.29
C GLY A 235 -5.21 -11.59 22.62
N GLU A 236 -5.57 -10.30 22.60
CA GLU A 236 -6.78 -9.81 21.96
C GLU A 236 -6.53 -8.54 21.12
N PHE A 237 -7.44 -8.30 20.17
CA PHE A 237 -7.50 -7.04 19.42
C PHE A 237 -8.30 -6.00 20.19
N VAL A 238 -7.63 -4.92 20.57
CA VAL A 238 -8.21 -3.81 21.34
C VAL A 238 -8.16 -2.54 20.51
N ASP A 239 -9.13 -1.64 20.61
CA ASP A 239 -8.98 -0.30 20.00
C ASP A 239 -7.83 0.45 20.69
N CYS A 240 -6.98 1.16 19.95
CA CYS A 240 -5.80 1.83 20.50
C CYS A 240 -6.16 2.87 21.58
N ASN A 241 -7.36 3.44 21.52
CA ASN A 241 -7.88 4.38 22.52
C ASN A 241 -8.43 3.71 23.79
N LYS A 242 -8.50 2.37 23.82
CA LYS A 242 -8.88 1.55 24.97
C LYS A 242 -7.68 0.86 25.62
N LEU A 243 -6.46 1.09 25.13
CA LEU A 243 -5.25 0.57 25.77
C LEU A 243 -5.08 1.15 27.18
N PRO A 244 -4.65 0.32 28.16
CA PRO A 244 -4.32 0.84 29.49
C PRO A 244 -3.05 1.71 29.44
N PRO A 245 -2.91 2.72 30.33
CA PRO A 245 -1.75 3.62 30.34
C PRO A 245 -0.40 2.90 30.44
N GLU A 246 -0.34 1.80 31.19
CA GLU A 246 0.88 0.98 31.32
C GLU A 246 1.35 0.42 29.96
N ALA A 247 0.42 -0.05 29.13
CA ALA A 247 0.74 -0.58 27.80
C ALA A 247 1.27 0.52 26.88
N LEU A 248 0.69 1.72 26.97
CA LEU A 248 1.15 2.89 26.21
C LEU A 248 2.57 3.29 26.61
N ASN A 249 2.84 3.39 27.91
CA ASN A 249 4.12 3.85 28.45
C ASN A 249 5.26 2.86 28.16
N ASN A 250 4.99 1.56 28.24
CA ASN A 250 6.01 0.52 28.12
C ASN A 250 6.09 -0.08 26.70
N GLY A 251 5.28 0.40 25.75
CA GLY A 251 5.19 -0.18 24.41
C GLY A 251 4.72 -1.64 24.41
N GLY A 252 3.94 -2.05 25.41
CA GLY A 252 3.52 -3.43 25.66
C GLY A 252 2.43 -3.96 24.72
N PHE A 253 2.29 -3.39 23.52
CA PHE A 253 1.30 -3.75 22.51
C PHE A 253 1.98 -3.84 21.14
N VAL A 254 1.50 -4.75 20.28
CA VAL A 254 1.98 -4.85 18.91
C VAL A 254 1.10 -3.99 18.01
N ARG A 255 1.73 -3.05 17.31
CA ARG A 255 1.10 -2.36 16.19
C ARG A 255 1.01 -3.38 15.04
N VAL A 256 -0.16 -3.96 14.84
CA VAL A 256 -0.44 -4.81 13.67
C VAL A 256 -0.46 -3.93 12.41
N GLY A 257 -0.19 -4.44 11.21
CA GLY A 257 -0.27 -3.61 10.00
C GLY A 257 -1.74 -3.26 9.72
N PHE A 258 -2.19 -2.04 9.99
CA PHE A 258 -3.63 -1.78 10.02
C PHE A 258 -4.23 -1.31 8.69
N GLY A 259 -5.41 -1.87 8.41
CA GLY A 259 -6.41 -1.41 7.45
C GLY A 259 -6.90 0.02 7.72
N ASP A 260 -8.18 0.33 7.56
CA ASP A 260 -8.65 1.73 7.45
C ASP A 260 -8.69 2.57 8.76
N GLY A 261 -8.15 2.06 9.89
CA GLY A 261 -8.11 2.76 11.19
C GLY A 261 -6.90 3.69 11.37
N PHE A 262 -7.01 4.63 12.32
CA PHE A 262 -5.99 5.65 12.63
C PHE A 262 -5.57 5.63 14.10
N LEU A 263 -4.28 5.88 14.37
CA LEU A 263 -3.82 6.19 15.73
C LEU A 263 -4.45 7.52 16.12
N LEU A 264 -5.50 7.48 16.94
CA LEU A 264 -6.15 8.69 17.40
C LEU A 264 -5.21 9.43 18.36
N PRO A 265 -5.07 10.76 18.24
CA PRO A 265 -4.29 11.52 19.18
C PRO A 265 -4.95 11.48 20.57
N ARG A 266 -4.42 10.63 21.43
CA ARG A 266 -4.29 10.96 22.86
C ARG A 266 -2.84 10.64 23.22
N THR A 267 -2.17 11.68 23.68
CA THR A 267 -0.79 11.76 24.18
C THR A 267 0.32 11.92 23.14
N THR A 268 1.12 12.94 23.41
CA THR A 268 2.22 13.53 22.67
C THR A 268 3.51 12.71 22.74
N GLU A 269 3.44 11.38 22.78
CA GLU A 269 4.63 10.55 22.90
C GLU A 269 4.91 9.83 21.58
N PHE A 270 5.70 10.50 20.76
CA PHE A 270 6.48 9.88 19.69
C PHE A 270 7.27 8.73 20.29
N CYS A 271 6.81 7.50 20.12
CA CYS A 271 7.63 6.33 20.44
C CYS A 271 8.57 6.08 19.26
N SER A 272 9.73 6.72 19.35
CA SER A 272 10.96 6.28 18.71
C SER A 272 11.37 4.94 19.32
N THR A 273 11.27 3.85 18.57
CA THR A 273 12.05 2.64 18.85
C THR A 273 12.25 1.86 17.55
N ILE A 274 13.52 1.97 17.10
CA ILE A 274 14.28 1.15 16.14
C ILE A 274 13.74 1.09 14.71
#